data_AF-A0A0F3RBC8-F1
#
_entry.id   AF-A0A0F3RBC8-F1
#
_cell.length_a   1.000
_cell.length_b   1.000
_cell.length_c   1.000
_cell.angle_alpha   90.00
_cell.angle_beta   90.00
_cell.angle_gamma   90.00
#
_symmetry.space_group_name_H-M   'P 1'
#
loop_
_entity.id
_entity.type
_entity.pdbx_description
1 polymer ?
#
loop_
_entity_poly.entity_id
_entity_poly.type
_entity_poly.pdbx_seq_one_letter_code
_entity_poly.pdbx_strand_id
1 'polypeptide(L)'
;MKHRMMWLLSPALRWEIFATFKELANKELQLTKWVDSKYKHSFWDELCFCIDTLFNDANALDKTSQIKIGLTMYNQEEVEKVNKFSHFFYDLTEEIEGEKPDIEYYGHPQWQKIIDDATELVEIMKQNNKANDFSECLAQFNQFNIDGYEDYDDFAIAENTKNGYKLR
;
A
#
# COMPACT_ATOMS: atom_id res chain seq x y z
N MET A 1 17.98 -25.68 -10.36
CA MET A 1 18.60 -24.71 -9.43
C MET A 1 17.52 -24.25 -8.48
N LYS A 2 17.67 -24.45 -7.16
CA LYS A 2 16.74 -23.87 -6.19
C LYS A 2 16.99 -22.36 -6.21
N HIS A 3 16.00 -21.56 -6.60
CA HIS A 3 16.10 -20.11 -6.45
C HIS A 3 16.40 -19.82 -4.97
N ARG A 4 17.44 -19.03 -4.71
CA ARG A 4 17.76 -18.61 -3.35
C ARG A 4 16.74 -17.54 -2.98
N MET A 5 15.76 -17.91 -2.17
CA MET A 5 14.76 -16.97 -1.62
C MET A 5 15.49 -15.83 -0.92
N MET A 6 15.05 -14.60 -1.17
CA MET A 6 15.51 -13.44 -0.41
C MET A 6 14.54 -13.17 0.73
N TRP A 7 15.07 -13.09 1.94
CA TRP A 7 14.34 -12.64 3.12
C TRP A 7 14.44 -11.14 3.26
N LEU A 8 13.35 -10.48 3.61
CA LEU A 8 13.32 -9.04 3.85
C LEU A 8 13.51 -8.73 5.33
N LEU A 9 14.20 -7.63 5.61
CA LEU A 9 14.44 -7.17 6.98
C LEU A 9 13.19 -6.51 7.60
N SER A 10 12.33 -5.90 6.78
CA SER A 10 11.09 -5.24 7.23
C SER A 10 9.87 -5.76 6.46
N PRO A 11 9.47 -7.03 6.65
CA PRO A 11 8.35 -7.61 5.93
C PRO A 11 7.00 -6.99 6.31
N ALA A 12 6.84 -6.48 7.54
CA ALA A 12 5.64 -5.74 7.93
C ALA A 12 5.48 -4.44 7.11
N LEU A 13 6.52 -3.61 7.04
CA LEU A 13 6.49 -2.38 6.23
C LEU A 13 6.31 -2.69 4.73
N ARG A 14 6.87 -3.79 4.23
CA ARG A 14 6.55 -4.25 2.85
C ARG A 14 5.06 -4.52 2.68
N TRP A 15 4.43 -5.18 3.65
CA TRP A 15 3.00 -5.48 3.61
C TRP A 15 2.17 -4.21 3.59
N GLU A 16 2.51 -3.22 4.43
CA GLU A 16 1.86 -1.90 4.47
C GLU A 16 1.99 -1.17 3.13
N ILE A 17 3.21 -1.06 2.59
CA ILE A 17 3.45 -0.46 1.25
C ILE A 17 2.62 -1.17 0.17
N PHE A 18 2.59 -2.50 0.19
CA PHE A 18 1.79 -3.27 -0.76
C PHE A 18 0.29 -3.05 -0.59
N ALA A 19 -0.20 -2.91 0.64
CA ALA A 19 -1.60 -2.60 0.93
C ALA A 19 -1.97 -1.20 0.42
N THR A 20 -1.12 -0.19 0.66
CA THR A 20 -1.28 1.17 0.13
C THR A 20 -1.46 1.16 -1.39
N PHE A 21 -0.59 0.45 -2.13
CA PHE A 21 -0.74 0.37 -3.59
C PHE A 21 -2.00 -0.37 -4.03
N LYS A 22 -2.46 -1.38 -3.28
CA LYS A 22 -3.75 -2.04 -3.56
C LYS A 22 -4.93 -1.09 -3.38
N GLU A 23 -4.90 -0.21 -2.40
CA GLU A 23 -5.95 0.79 -2.18
C GLU A 23 -5.94 1.87 -3.27
N LEU A 24 -4.76 2.38 -3.60
CA LEU A 24 -4.55 3.35 -4.70
C LEU A 24 -4.92 2.79 -6.09
N ALA A 25 -4.84 1.46 -6.28
CA ALA A 25 -5.30 0.80 -7.50
C ALA A 25 -6.82 0.52 -7.53
N ASN A 26 -7.49 0.53 -6.37
CA ASN A 26 -8.89 0.08 -6.27
C ASN A 26 -9.88 1.25 -6.38
N LYS A 27 -10.30 1.54 -7.61
CA LYS A 27 -11.29 2.59 -7.90
C LYS A 27 -12.61 2.44 -7.16
N GLU A 28 -13.13 1.23 -7.01
CA GLU A 28 -14.40 0.99 -6.32
C GLU A 28 -14.28 1.30 -4.82
N LEU A 29 -13.17 0.88 -4.20
CA LEU A 29 -12.87 1.20 -2.80
C LEU A 29 -12.74 2.71 -2.61
N GLN A 30 -12.01 3.42 -3.48
CA GLN A 30 -11.87 4.87 -3.38
C GLN A 30 -13.22 5.58 -3.51
N LEU A 31 -14.07 5.17 -4.45
CA LEU A 31 -15.38 5.78 -4.63
C LEU A 31 -16.32 5.53 -3.44
N THR A 32 -16.25 4.34 -2.83
CA THR A 32 -17.17 3.93 -1.77
C THR A 32 -16.71 4.32 -0.37
N LYS A 33 -15.40 4.37 -0.13
CA LYS A 33 -14.82 4.81 1.13
C LYS A 33 -14.41 6.28 1.03
N TRP A 34 -13.49 6.63 0.14
CA TRP A 34 -12.84 7.95 0.17
C TRP A 34 -13.79 9.08 -0.27
N VAL A 35 -14.65 8.81 -1.26
CA VAL A 35 -15.49 9.85 -1.87
C VAL A 35 -16.92 9.90 -1.32
N ASP A 36 -17.50 8.77 -0.92
CA ASP A 36 -18.90 8.72 -0.53
C ASP A 36 -19.15 9.45 0.80
N SER A 37 -19.73 10.64 0.69
CA SER A 37 -20.13 11.52 1.82
C SER A 37 -21.03 10.86 2.88
N LYS A 38 -21.64 9.69 2.59
CA LYS A 38 -22.38 8.90 3.58
C LYS A 38 -21.48 8.41 4.72
N TYR A 39 -20.19 8.24 4.45
CA TYR A 39 -19.19 7.84 5.42
C TYR A 39 -18.43 9.09 5.89
N LYS A 40 -18.93 9.71 6.97
CA LYS A 40 -18.50 11.03 7.44
C LYS A 40 -16.99 11.17 7.74
N HIS A 41 -16.32 10.08 8.09
CA HIS A 41 -14.88 10.06 8.38
C HIS A 41 -14.03 9.84 7.12
N SER A 42 -14.52 9.03 6.19
CA SER A 42 -13.75 8.66 5.01
C SER A 42 -13.72 9.74 3.93
N PHE A 43 -14.47 10.84 4.08
CA PHE A 43 -14.36 12.02 3.23
C PHE A 43 -13.04 12.79 3.42
N TRP A 44 -12.31 12.58 4.53
CA TRP A 44 -11.06 13.27 4.85
C TRP A 44 -9.88 12.35 5.20
N ASP A 45 -10.13 11.08 5.51
CA ASP A 45 -9.19 10.30 6.32
C ASP A 45 -8.54 9.12 5.58
N GLU A 46 -9.01 8.70 4.41
CA GLU A 46 -8.50 7.43 3.86
C GLU A 46 -7.25 7.63 3.01
N LEU A 47 -7.19 8.73 2.23
CA LEU A 47 -5.99 9.08 1.48
C LEU A 47 -4.80 9.39 2.40
N CYS A 48 -5.06 9.95 3.59
CA CYS A 48 -3.98 10.33 4.51
C CYS A 48 -3.18 9.11 4.97
N PHE A 49 -3.79 7.93 5.15
CA PHE A 49 -3.06 6.69 5.44
C PHE A 49 -2.12 6.30 4.30
N CYS A 50 -2.54 6.44 3.04
CA CYS A 50 -1.69 6.17 1.89
C CYS A 50 -0.49 7.13 1.84
N ILE A 51 -0.72 8.40 2.15
CA ILE A 51 0.30 9.45 2.25
C ILE A 51 1.28 9.15 3.39
N ASP A 52 0.77 8.84 4.58
CA ASP A 52 1.57 8.55 5.76
C ASP A 52 2.45 7.31 5.55
N THR A 53 1.89 6.21 5.04
CA THR A 53 2.69 5.01 4.78
C THR A 53 3.83 5.27 3.79
N LEU A 54 3.57 6.01 2.70
CA LEU A 54 4.59 6.26 1.68
C LEU A 54 5.63 7.30 2.10
N PHE A 55 5.20 8.40 2.73
CA PHE A 55 6.07 9.56 2.97
C PHE A 55 6.57 9.67 4.40
N ASN A 56 5.82 9.18 5.39
CA ASN A 56 6.25 9.20 6.80
C ASN A 56 6.90 7.88 7.21
N ASP A 57 6.26 6.74 6.96
CA ASP A 57 6.76 5.44 7.41
C ASP A 57 7.87 4.90 6.49
N ALA A 58 7.61 4.86 5.19
CA ALA A 58 8.58 4.39 4.20
C ALA A 58 9.60 5.46 3.78
N ASN A 59 9.33 6.74 4.08
CA ASN A 59 10.15 7.89 3.74
C ASN A 59 10.61 7.90 2.26
N ALA A 60 9.69 7.62 1.33
CA ALA A 60 10.01 7.29 -0.05
C ALA A 60 10.73 8.40 -0.86
N LEU A 61 10.77 9.64 -0.35
CA LEU A 61 11.34 10.80 -1.04
C LEU A 61 12.74 11.18 -0.52
N ASP A 62 13.21 10.59 0.57
CA ASP A 62 14.45 10.99 1.25
C ASP A 62 15.58 9.96 1.06
N LYS A 63 16.83 10.37 1.36
CA LYS A 63 18.01 9.49 1.42
C LYS A 63 17.87 8.38 2.45
N THR A 64 17.06 8.60 3.48
CA THR A 64 16.74 7.63 4.52
C THR A 64 15.57 6.71 4.16
N SER A 65 15.09 6.77 2.90
CA SER A 65 14.05 5.90 2.35
C SER A 65 14.22 4.44 2.72
N GLN A 66 13.11 3.82 3.12
CA GLN A 66 13.01 2.40 3.41
C GLN A 66 12.75 1.57 2.15
N ILE A 67 12.51 2.21 0.99
CA ILE A 67 12.31 1.58 -0.33
C ILE A 67 13.66 1.09 -0.87
N LYS A 68 14.14 -0.03 -0.32
CA LYS A 68 15.47 -0.60 -0.60
C LYS A 68 15.40 -2.11 -0.81
N ILE A 69 16.24 -2.60 -1.72
CA ILE A 69 16.41 -4.04 -1.97
C ILE A 69 16.87 -4.73 -0.68
N GLY A 70 16.20 -5.82 -0.31
CA GLY A 70 16.48 -6.61 0.90
C GLY A 70 15.88 -6.04 2.19
N LEU A 71 15.41 -4.78 2.18
CA LEU A 71 14.72 -4.17 3.32
C LEU A 71 13.21 -4.30 3.17
N THR A 72 12.64 -3.67 2.15
CA THR A 72 11.21 -3.74 1.79
C THR A 72 10.97 -4.19 0.35
N MET A 73 11.99 -4.13 -0.52
CA MET A 73 11.89 -4.47 -1.94
C MET A 73 12.73 -5.68 -2.31
N TYR A 74 12.30 -6.44 -3.32
CA TYR A 74 13.01 -7.64 -3.77
C TYR A 74 14.05 -7.38 -4.85
N ASN A 75 13.84 -6.35 -5.67
CA ASN A 75 14.70 -6.08 -6.82
C ASN A 75 14.69 -4.59 -7.19
N GLN A 76 15.55 -4.24 -8.14
CA GLN A 76 15.73 -2.87 -8.59
C GLN A 76 14.50 -2.30 -9.30
N GLU A 77 13.74 -3.14 -10.01
CA GLU A 77 12.52 -2.74 -10.71
C GLU A 77 11.46 -2.23 -9.72
N GLU A 78 11.22 -2.94 -8.62
CA GLU A 78 10.31 -2.47 -7.56
C GLU A 78 10.75 -1.12 -7.01
N VAL A 79 12.03 -0.96 -6.68
CA VAL A 79 12.56 0.29 -6.13
C VAL A 79 12.34 1.46 -7.09
N GLU A 80 12.65 1.27 -8.37
CA GLU A 80 12.50 2.32 -9.38
C GLU A 80 11.04 2.70 -9.61
N LYS A 81 10.15 1.71 -9.69
CA LYS A 81 8.72 1.94 -9.90
C LYS A 81 8.07 2.62 -8.70
N VAL A 82 8.36 2.16 -7.49
CA VAL A 82 7.84 2.78 -6.26
C VAL A 82 8.36 4.21 -6.13
N ASN A 83 9.67 4.44 -6.30
CA ASN A 83 10.22 5.79 -6.20
C ASN A 83 9.62 6.73 -7.26
N LYS A 84 9.50 6.28 -8.52
CA LYS A 84 8.89 7.08 -9.58
C LYS A 84 7.42 7.42 -9.28
N PHE A 85 6.66 6.45 -8.78
CA PHE A 85 5.29 6.69 -8.33
C PHE A 85 5.26 7.70 -7.18
N SER A 86 6.06 7.50 -6.14
CA SER A 86 6.06 8.33 -4.94
C SER A 86 6.36 9.80 -5.25
N HIS A 87 7.32 10.08 -6.14
CA HIS A 87 7.59 11.47 -6.56
C HIS A 87 6.40 12.07 -7.34
N PHE A 88 5.85 11.34 -8.30
CA PHE A 88 4.67 11.80 -9.04
C PHE A 88 3.46 12.03 -8.14
N PHE A 89 3.23 11.14 -7.18
CA PHE A 89 2.13 11.23 -6.24
C PHE A 89 2.32 12.41 -5.29
N TYR A 90 3.54 12.61 -4.78
CA TYR A 90 3.89 13.77 -3.95
C TYR A 90 3.63 15.09 -4.68
N ASP A 91 4.17 15.22 -5.91
CA ASP A 91 3.97 16.43 -6.72
C ASP A 91 2.47 16.71 -6.94
N LEU A 92 1.68 15.68 -7.25
CA LEU A 92 0.22 15.80 -7.42
C LEU A 92 -0.47 16.25 -6.13
N THR A 93 -0.08 15.69 -4.97
CA THR A 93 -0.68 16.08 -3.69
C THR A 93 -0.28 17.48 -3.25
N GLU A 94 0.93 17.94 -3.57
CA GLU A 94 1.41 19.29 -3.27
C GLU A 94 0.81 20.35 -4.21
N GLU A 95 0.48 20.00 -5.46
CA GLU A 95 -0.25 20.90 -6.38
C GLU A 95 -1.63 21.29 -5.81
N ILE A 96 -2.21 20.43 -4.97
CA ILE A 96 -3.48 20.67 -4.30
C ILE A 96 -3.21 21.42 -3.00
N GLU A 97 -3.33 22.75 -3.04
CA GLU A 97 -2.96 23.62 -1.91
C GLU A 97 -3.75 23.35 -0.61
N GLY A 98 -3.04 22.90 0.42
CA GLY A 98 -3.55 22.71 1.78
C GLY A 98 -4.31 21.39 1.98
N GLU A 99 -4.71 21.12 3.22
CA GLU A 99 -5.49 19.93 3.54
C GLU A 99 -6.87 20.00 2.86
N LYS A 100 -7.14 19.04 1.97
CA LYS A 100 -8.41 18.91 1.27
C LYS A 100 -9.09 17.58 1.62
N PRO A 101 -10.40 17.47 1.41
CA PRO A 101 -11.06 16.18 1.48
C PRO A 101 -10.66 15.31 0.28
N ASP A 102 -10.72 13.99 0.46
CA ASP A 102 -10.24 12.98 -0.50
C ASP A 102 -10.86 13.15 -1.90
N ILE A 103 -12.09 13.67 -1.97
CA ILE A 103 -12.79 13.96 -3.23
C ILE A 103 -12.07 15.00 -4.11
N GLU A 104 -11.39 15.98 -3.51
CA GLU A 104 -10.66 16.99 -4.27
C GLU A 104 -9.43 16.37 -4.95
N TYR A 105 -8.72 15.48 -4.25
CA TYR A 105 -7.62 14.70 -4.81
C TYR A 105 -8.12 13.74 -5.89
N TYR A 106 -9.19 13.01 -5.61
CA TYR A 106 -9.80 12.09 -6.57
C TYR A 106 -10.27 12.80 -7.86
N GLY A 107 -10.75 14.04 -7.73
CA GLY A 107 -11.18 14.88 -8.85
C GLY A 107 -10.05 15.42 -9.72
N HIS A 108 -8.78 15.24 -9.32
CA HIS A 108 -7.64 15.77 -10.06
C HIS A 108 -7.54 15.15 -11.46
N PRO A 109 -7.27 15.92 -12.53
CA PRO A 109 -7.21 15.39 -13.90
C PRO A 109 -6.21 14.25 -14.11
N GLN A 110 -5.18 14.18 -13.27
CA GLN A 110 -4.16 13.15 -13.32
C GLN A 110 -4.43 11.95 -12.39
N TRP A 111 -5.54 11.94 -11.65
CA TRP A 111 -5.84 10.86 -10.69
C TRP A 111 -5.95 9.48 -11.34
N GLN A 112 -6.46 9.39 -12.57
CA GLN A 112 -6.50 8.11 -13.29
C GLN A 112 -5.09 7.51 -13.47
N LYS A 113 -4.06 8.36 -13.62
CA LYS A 113 -2.67 7.91 -13.71
C LYS A 113 -2.17 7.30 -12.39
N ILE A 114 -2.64 7.78 -11.24
CA ILE A 114 -2.37 7.17 -9.93
C ILE A 114 -2.91 5.75 -9.89
N ILE A 115 -4.17 5.56 -10.30
CA ILE A 115 -4.81 4.24 -10.34
C ILE A 115 -4.05 3.30 -11.29
N ASP A 116 -3.70 3.77 -12.48
CA ASP A 116 -3.03 2.96 -13.50
C ASP A 116 -1.61 2.54 -13.05
N ASP A 117 -0.81 3.49 -12.56
CA ASP A 117 0.56 3.21 -12.09
C ASP A 117 0.55 2.32 -10.83
N ALA A 118 -0.39 2.55 -9.90
CA ALA A 118 -0.55 1.70 -8.72
C ALA A 118 -0.96 0.27 -9.11
N THR A 119 -1.83 0.12 -10.12
CA THR A 119 -2.23 -1.20 -10.64
C THR A 119 -1.02 -1.96 -11.20
N GLU A 120 -0.17 -1.30 -11.99
CA GLU A 120 1.06 -1.90 -12.49
C GLU A 120 1.99 -2.35 -11.34
N LEU A 121 2.19 -1.48 -10.36
CA LEU A 121 3.01 -1.75 -9.17
C LEU A 121 2.49 -2.95 -8.37
N VAL A 122 1.16 -3.03 -8.16
CA VAL A 122 0.53 -4.16 -7.48
C VAL A 122 0.86 -5.48 -8.18
N GLU A 123 0.81 -5.52 -9.51
CA GLU A 123 1.11 -6.75 -10.26
C GLU A 123 2.59 -7.15 -10.16
N ILE A 124 3.51 -6.18 -10.25
CA ILE A 124 4.94 -6.42 -10.04
C ILE A 124 5.19 -6.98 -8.63
N MET A 125 4.65 -6.31 -7.60
CA MET A 125 4.83 -6.72 -6.21
C MET A 125 4.21 -8.08 -5.92
N LYS A 126 3.04 -8.40 -6.50
CA LYS A 126 2.44 -9.75 -6.40
C LYS A 126 3.35 -10.83 -6.98
N GLN A 127 3.90 -10.60 -8.16
CA GLN A 127 4.80 -11.56 -8.81
C GLN A 127 6.05 -11.80 -7.98
N ASN A 128 6.66 -10.74 -7.45
CA ASN A 128 7.84 -10.84 -6.61
C ASN A 128 7.53 -11.46 -5.23
N ASN A 129 6.39 -11.14 -4.63
CA ASN A 129 5.91 -11.78 -3.40
C ASN A 129 5.77 -13.29 -3.58
N LYS A 130 5.20 -13.72 -4.71
CA LYS A 130 5.07 -15.15 -5.05
C LYS A 130 6.43 -15.78 -5.33
N ALA A 131 7.32 -15.10 -6.04
CA ALA A 131 8.64 -15.64 -6.39
C ALA A 131 9.58 -15.80 -5.19
N ASN A 132 9.32 -15.07 -4.10
CA ASN A 132 10.15 -15.06 -2.88
C ASN A 132 9.41 -15.58 -1.65
N ASP A 133 8.26 -16.25 -1.82
CA ASP A 133 7.41 -16.81 -0.77
C ASP A 133 7.17 -15.83 0.40
N PHE A 134 6.78 -14.59 0.08
CA PHE A 134 6.61 -13.49 1.05
C PHE A 134 5.67 -13.86 2.22
N SER A 135 4.66 -14.70 2.00
CA SER A 135 3.78 -15.17 3.07
C SER A 135 4.53 -15.92 4.16
N GLU A 136 5.55 -16.70 3.81
CA GLU A 136 6.41 -17.38 4.79
C GLU A 136 7.31 -16.37 5.51
N CYS A 137 7.85 -15.39 4.77
CA CYS A 137 8.66 -14.31 5.32
C CYS A 137 7.90 -13.51 6.40
N LEU A 138 6.66 -13.10 6.09
CA LEU A 138 5.80 -12.37 7.01
C LEU A 138 5.35 -13.24 8.21
N ALA A 139 4.99 -14.49 7.97
CA ALA A 139 4.57 -15.40 9.04
C ALA A 139 5.68 -15.64 10.07
N GLN A 140 6.93 -15.84 9.63
CA GLN A 140 8.05 -16.00 10.56
C GLN A 140 8.33 -14.70 11.34
N PHE A 141 8.30 -13.54 10.69
CA PHE A 141 8.43 -12.25 11.39
C PHE A 141 7.38 -12.08 12.49
N ASN A 142 6.13 -12.41 12.19
CA ASN A 142 5.04 -12.33 13.17
C ASN A 142 5.24 -13.34 14.31
N GLN A 143 5.72 -14.56 14.05
CA GLN A 143 6.04 -15.55 15.08
C GLN A 143 7.09 -15.08 16.09
N PHE A 144 8.06 -14.28 15.66
CA PHE A 144 9.05 -13.68 16.56
C PHE A 144 8.52 -12.45 17.32
N ASN A 145 7.38 -11.89 16.90
CA ASN A 145 6.75 -10.71 17.48
C ASN A 145 5.47 -11.00 18.30
N ILE A 146 5.10 -12.28 18.51
CA ILE A 146 3.90 -12.69 19.30
C ILE A 146 4.00 -12.30 20.79
N ASP A 147 5.14 -11.81 21.26
CA ASP A 147 5.22 -11.23 22.62
C ASP A 147 4.73 -9.77 22.72
N GLY A 148 4.17 -9.16 21.66
CA GLY A 148 3.92 -7.70 21.67
C GLY A 148 2.64 -7.12 21.02
N TYR A 149 1.89 -7.81 20.17
CA TYR A 149 0.72 -7.20 19.50
C TYR A 149 -0.40 -8.22 19.26
N GLU A 150 -1.43 -8.18 20.13
CA GLU A 150 -2.77 -8.68 19.84
C GLU A 150 -3.47 -7.61 18.96
N ASP A 151 -4.26 -8.02 17.97
CA ASP A 151 -5.06 -7.21 17.02
C ASP A 151 -4.41 -6.79 15.67
N TYR A 152 -4.34 -7.74 14.72
CA TYR A 152 -4.24 -7.45 13.28
C TYR A 152 -5.11 -8.39 12.42
N ASP A 153 -6.23 -8.90 12.96
CA ASP A 153 -7.12 -9.82 12.23
C ASP A 153 -8.11 -9.13 11.26
N ASP A 154 -8.20 -7.79 11.23
CA ASP A 154 -9.28 -7.09 10.51
C ASP A 154 -9.01 -6.76 9.03
N PHE A 155 -7.82 -7.05 8.49
CA PHE A 155 -7.55 -6.90 7.05
C PHE A 155 -7.63 -8.22 6.25
N ALA A 156 -8.15 -9.28 6.87
CA ALA A 156 -8.49 -10.52 6.18
C ALA A 156 -9.62 -10.27 5.17
N ILE A 157 -9.21 -10.06 3.92
CA ILE A 157 -9.87 -10.48 2.67
C ILE A 157 -11.38 -10.72 2.83
N ALA A 158 -12.19 -9.73 2.48
CA ALA A 158 -13.57 -9.99 2.11
C ALA A 158 -13.59 -10.92 0.89
N GLU A 159 -13.59 -12.24 1.14
CA GLU A 159 -14.00 -13.21 0.14
C GLU A 159 -15.47 -12.94 -0.17
N ASN A 160 -15.72 -12.56 -1.43
CA ASN A 160 -17.05 -12.39 -1.97
C ASN A 160 -17.73 -13.76 -2.05
N THR A 161 -18.25 -14.24 -0.92
CA THR A 161 -19.10 -15.42 -0.86
C THR A 161 -20.54 -14.98 -1.11
N LYS A 162 -21.23 -15.73 -1.96
CA LYS A 162 -22.59 -15.46 -2.50
C LYS A 162 -23.70 -15.23 -1.46
N ASN A 163 -23.42 -15.22 -0.16
CA ASN A 163 -24.41 -15.15 0.91
C ASN A 163 -23.91 -14.33 2.11
N GLY A 164 -23.90 -12.99 2.00
CA GLY A 164 -24.05 -12.05 3.14
C GLY A 164 -22.96 -12.04 4.22
N TYR A 165 -22.40 -10.86 4.48
CA TYR A 165 -21.42 -10.60 5.53
C TYR A 165 -21.89 -11.08 6.92
N LYS A 166 -21.05 -11.85 7.61
CA LYS A 166 -21.10 -12.05 9.06
C LYS A 166 -19.76 -11.65 9.66
N LEU A 167 -19.78 -10.58 10.46
CA LEU A 167 -18.68 -10.16 11.32
C LEU A 167 -18.58 -11.14 12.50
N ARG A 168 -17.36 -11.51 12.89
CA ARG A 168 -17.06 -11.95 14.26
C ARG A 168 -16.38 -10.80 14.97
#